data_AF-A0A7G8BMU4-F1
#
_entry.id   AF-A0A7G8BMU4-F1
#
_cell.length_a   1.000
_cell.length_b   1.000
_cell.length_c   1.000
_cell.angle_alpha   90.00
_cell.angle_beta   90.00
_cell.angle_gamma   90.00
#
_symmetry.space_group_name_H-M   'P 1'
#
loop_
_entity.id
_entity.type
_entity.pdbx_description
1 polymer ?
#
loop_
_entity_poly.entity_id
_entity_poly.type
_entity_poly.pdbx_seq_one_letter_code
_entity_poly.pdbx_strand_id
1 'polypeptide(L)'
;MSIKWLFLAAAFTFLAGRSAFAQTYSDPVAYCHAVGRIDKPDSRYTGPKLPAWMAKKLNLKTSQSRMMEWRCADGTVLACLYGANIPCDSKANTSQKPTDPILDYCRQNPDSTFVPMVVTGHDTTVSWACHGGNPVVINSAAVDAQGYAKAYWKTVSP
;
A
#
# COMPACT_ATOMS: atom_id res chain seq x y z
N MET A 1 49.12 36.23 -56.77
CA MET A 1 47.68 35.88 -56.86
C MET A 1 47.53 34.46 -56.35
N SER A 2 47.24 34.29 -55.05
CA SER A 2 47.12 32.97 -54.42
C SER A 2 45.93 32.98 -53.46
N ILE A 3 44.88 32.26 -53.85
CA ILE A 3 43.64 32.07 -53.08
C ILE A 3 43.91 30.95 -52.07
N LYS A 4 43.95 31.28 -50.78
CA LYS A 4 43.94 30.28 -49.69
C LYS A 4 42.50 29.86 -49.44
N TRP A 5 42.21 28.58 -49.70
CA TRP A 5 40.94 27.94 -49.40
C TRP A 5 40.81 27.73 -47.89
N LEU A 6 39.80 28.36 -47.28
CA LEU A 6 39.36 28.05 -45.92
C LEU A 6 38.50 26.78 -45.95
N PHE A 7 39.02 25.68 -45.39
CA PHE A 7 38.21 24.49 -45.08
C PHE A 7 37.47 24.73 -43.76
N LEU A 8 36.16 24.98 -43.84
CA LEU A 8 35.24 24.90 -42.71
C LEU A 8 34.89 23.43 -42.48
N ALA A 9 35.51 22.81 -41.47
CA ALA A 9 35.10 21.49 -40.98
C ALA A 9 33.87 21.67 -40.08
N ALA A 10 32.69 21.35 -40.58
CA ALA A 10 31.48 21.25 -39.78
C ALA A 10 31.53 19.97 -38.92
N ALA A 11 31.83 20.12 -37.63
CA ALA A 11 31.74 19.02 -36.68
C ALA A 11 30.26 18.73 -36.37
N PHE A 12 29.71 17.69 -36.99
CA PHE A 12 28.42 17.12 -36.61
C PHE A 12 28.60 16.29 -35.33
N THR A 13 28.28 16.87 -34.19
CA THR A 13 28.23 16.16 -32.91
C THR A 13 26.98 15.26 -32.90
N PHE A 14 27.16 13.97 -33.13
CA PHE A 14 26.11 12.97 -32.92
C PHE A 14 25.78 12.89 -31.42
N LEU A 15 24.65 13.47 -31.02
CA LEU A 15 24.03 13.22 -29.71
C LEU A 15 23.45 11.79 -29.74
N ALA A 16 24.27 10.81 -29.35
CA ALA A 16 23.79 9.47 -29.06
C ALA A 16 22.90 9.53 -27.80
N GLY A 17 21.59 9.69 -28.00
CA GLY A 17 20.60 9.51 -26.93
C GLY A 17 20.67 8.07 -26.44
N ARG A 18 21.26 7.84 -25.26
CA ARG A 18 21.13 6.56 -24.56
C ARG A 18 19.66 6.35 -24.25
N SER A 19 19.02 5.41 -24.95
CA SER A 19 17.76 4.83 -24.47
C SER A 19 18.03 4.27 -23.08
N ALA A 20 17.56 4.96 -22.04
CA ALA A 20 17.54 4.41 -20.70
C ALA A 20 16.56 3.23 -20.73
N PHE A 21 17.07 2.00 -20.75
CA PHE A 21 16.24 0.85 -20.42
C PHE A 21 15.63 1.12 -19.05
N ALA A 22 14.30 1.06 -18.95
CA ALA A 22 13.62 1.20 -17.68
C ALA A 22 14.14 0.10 -16.74
N GLN A 23 14.79 0.50 -15.64
CA GLN A 23 15.32 -0.44 -14.68
C GLN A 23 14.16 -1.23 -14.06
N THR A 24 14.26 -2.55 -14.11
CA THR A 24 13.29 -3.46 -13.50
C THR A 24 13.92 -4.20 -12.33
N TYR A 25 13.07 -4.66 -11.41
CA TYR A 25 13.46 -5.32 -10.17
C TYR A 25 12.66 -6.61 -10.01
N SER A 26 13.35 -7.69 -9.64
CA SER A 26 12.71 -8.96 -9.28
C SER A 26 12.73 -9.25 -7.77
N ASP A 27 13.59 -8.55 -7.02
CA ASP A 27 13.67 -8.63 -5.58
C ASP A 27 12.87 -7.50 -4.90
N PRO A 28 11.92 -7.80 -3.98
CA PRO A 28 11.12 -6.77 -3.33
C PRO A 28 11.93 -5.79 -2.47
N VAL A 29 13.05 -6.21 -1.87
CA VAL A 29 13.87 -5.33 -1.01
C VAL A 29 14.59 -4.31 -1.88
N ALA A 30 15.26 -4.75 -2.94
CA ALA A 30 15.89 -3.87 -3.92
C ALA A 30 14.88 -2.92 -4.57
N TYR A 31 13.69 -3.44 -4.91
CA TYR A 31 12.60 -2.64 -5.44
C TYR A 31 12.17 -1.54 -4.46
N CYS A 32 11.86 -1.88 -3.21
CA CYS A 32 11.41 -0.89 -2.24
C CYS A 32 12.48 0.13 -1.90
N HIS A 33 13.75 -0.27 -1.77
CA HIS A 33 14.85 0.66 -1.58
C HIS A 33 14.93 1.69 -2.72
N ALA A 34 14.67 1.27 -3.97
CA ALA A 34 14.74 2.15 -5.12
C ALA A 34 13.51 3.08 -5.28
N VAL A 35 12.29 2.59 -5.00
CA VAL A 35 11.06 3.38 -5.21
C VAL A 35 10.59 4.13 -3.97
N GLY A 36 11.12 3.78 -2.80
CA GLY A 36 10.76 4.38 -1.52
C GLY A 36 9.36 3.96 -1.06
N ARG A 37 8.33 4.66 -1.54
CA ARG A 37 6.94 4.51 -1.08
C ARG A 37 6.00 4.30 -2.27
N ILE A 38 5.31 3.17 -2.29
CA ILE A 38 4.27 2.88 -3.28
C ILE A 38 3.26 1.88 -2.68
N ASP A 39 1.97 2.11 -2.88
CA ASP A 39 0.89 1.30 -2.29
C ASP A 39 0.82 -0.11 -2.89
N LYS A 40 1.22 -0.28 -4.14
CA LYS A 40 1.30 -1.57 -4.85
C LYS A 40 2.49 -1.56 -5.82
N PRO A 41 3.20 -2.68 -6.02
CA PRO A 41 4.24 -2.76 -7.04
C PRO A 41 3.68 -2.42 -8.41
N ASP A 42 4.41 -1.59 -9.17
CA ASP A 42 4.07 -1.18 -10.52
C ASP A 42 4.90 -1.95 -11.57
N SER A 43 4.86 -1.50 -12.83
CA SER A 43 5.54 -2.14 -13.96
C SER A 43 7.07 -2.25 -13.82
N ARG A 44 7.68 -1.54 -12.86
CA ARG A 44 9.11 -1.67 -12.56
C ARG A 44 9.42 -2.94 -11.76
N TYR A 45 8.42 -3.57 -11.13
CA TYR A 45 8.59 -4.86 -10.45
C TYR A 45 8.16 -6.01 -11.37
N THR A 46 9.09 -6.90 -11.70
CA THR A 46 8.88 -8.06 -12.59
C THR A 46 9.06 -9.40 -11.88
N GLY A 47 9.30 -9.37 -10.56
CA GLY A 47 9.45 -10.56 -9.73
C GLY A 47 8.13 -11.23 -9.38
N PRO A 48 8.19 -12.40 -8.71
CA PRO A 48 6.99 -13.06 -8.22
C PRO A 48 6.31 -12.24 -7.12
N LYS A 49 4.98 -12.12 -7.13
CA LYS A 49 4.23 -11.45 -6.04
C LYS A 49 4.62 -11.98 -4.64
N LEU A 50 4.88 -13.28 -4.53
CA LEU A 50 5.29 -13.94 -3.28
C LEU A 50 6.59 -14.74 -3.50
N PRO A 51 7.77 -14.14 -3.31
CA PRO A 51 9.04 -14.87 -3.39
C PRO A 51 9.20 -15.86 -2.23
N ALA A 52 10.06 -16.86 -2.40
CA ALA A 52 10.20 -17.98 -1.45
C ALA A 52 10.57 -17.53 -0.03
N TRP A 53 11.45 -16.53 0.12
CA TRP A 53 11.83 -16.01 1.44
C TRP A 53 10.64 -15.36 2.16
N MET A 54 9.82 -14.61 1.42
CA MET A 54 8.64 -13.94 1.97
C MET A 54 7.55 -14.95 2.31
N ALA A 55 7.37 -15.97 1.47
CA ALA A 55 6.48 -17.10 1.74
C ALA A 55 6.86 -17.78 3.07
N LYS A 56 8.14 -18.07 3.29
CA LYS A 56 8.65 -18.64 4.54
C LYS A 56 8.35 -17.73 5.76
N LYS A 57 8.61 -16.43 5.65
CA LYS A 57 8.37 -15.46 6.75
C LYS A 57 6.89 -15.32 7.10
N LEU A 58 6.02 -15.39 6.10
CA LEU A 58 4.58 -15.29 6.26
C LEU A 58 3.90 -16.63 6.57
N ASN A 59 4.66 -17.71 6.70
CA ASN A 59 4.14 -19.08 6.83
C ASN A 59 3.13 -19.45 5.71
N LEU A 60 3.47 -19.09 4.48
CA LEU A 60 2.74 -19.39 3.26
C LEU A 60 3.57 -20.25 2.30
N LYS A 61 2.89 -20.91 1.38
CA LYS A 61 3.49 -21.47 0.15
C LYS A 61 3.53 -20.39 -0.92
N THR A 62 4.51 -20.44 -1.83
CA THR A 62 4.62 -19.49 -2.95
C THR A 62 3.38 -19.47 -3.86
N SER A 63 2.62 -20.57 -3.92
CA SER A 63 1.33 -20.66 -4.62
C SER A 63 0.19 -19.89 -3.93
N GLN A 64 0.37 -19.44 -2.69
CA GLN A 64 -0.65 -18.72 -1.90
C GLN A 64 -0.51 -17.20 -1.98
N SER A 65 0.03 -16.67 -3.09
CA SER A 65 0.21 -15.22 -3.29
C SER A 65 -1.09 -14.39 -3.23
N ARG A 66 -2.26 -15.04 -3.36
CA ARG A 66 -3.58 -14.40 -3.20
C ARG A 66 -3.97 -14.17 -1.73
N MET A 67 -3.26 -14.78 -0.78
CA MET A 67 -3.53 -14.64 0.66
C MET A 67 -2.90 -13.39 1.27
N MET A 68 -2.22 -12.58 0.47
CA MET A 68 -1.42 -11.46 0.96
C MET A 68 -1.35 -10.32 -0.05
N GLU A 69 -1.06 -9.13 0.48
CA GLU A 69 -0.55 -7.99 -0.25
C GLU A 69 0.78 -7.56 0.36
N TRP A 70 1.62 -6.91 -0.44
CA TRP A 70 2.79 -6.20 0.05
C TRP A 70 2.93 -4.87 -0.66
N ARG A 71 3.60 -3.94 0.02
CA ARG A 71 3.85 -2.59 -0.46
C ARG A 71 5.20 -2.08 0.02
N CYS A 72 5.67 -1.00 -0.58
CA CYS A 72 6.85 -0.31 -0.10
C CYS A 72 6.42 0.84 0.81
N ALA A 73 6.94 0.84 2.03
CA ALA A 73 6.84 1.95 2.96
C ALA A 73 8.25 2.39 3.34
N ASP A 74 8.63 3.57 2.88
CA ASP A 74 9.89 4.23 3.23
C ASP A 74 11.12 3.33 3.01
N GLY A 75 11.20 2.73 1.82
CA GLY A 75 12.32 1.85 1.44
C GLY A 75 12.17 0.41 1.90
N THR A 76 11.18 0.11 2.75
CA THR A 76 11.02 -1.19 3.40
C THR A 76 9.81 -1.94 2.84
N VAL A 77 9.90 -3.27 2.79
CA VAL A 77 8.79 -4.14 2.40
C VAL A 77 7.86 -4.35 3.60
N LEU A 78 6.60 -3.95 3.47
CA LEU A 78 5.54 -4.29 4.43
C LEU A 78 4.59 -5.28 3.76
N ALA A 79 4.16 -6.30 4.51
CA ALA A 79 3.17 -7.28 4.07
C ALA A 79 1.95 -7.30 4.98
N CYS A 80 0.80 -7.62 4.40
CA CYS A 80 -0.47 -7.83 5.06
C CYS A 80 -1.05 -9.17 4.60
N LEU A 81 -1.60 -9.93 5.54
CA LEU A 81 -2.27 -11.21 5.27
C LEU A 81 -3.78 -11.02 5.33
N TYR A 82 -4.49 -11.48 4.29
CA TYR A 82 -5.94 -11.56 4.35
C TYR A 82 -6.39 -12.57 5.41
N GLY A 83 -7.47 -12.23 6.11
CA GLY A 83 -8.08 -13.04 7.16
C GLY A 83 -9.55 -12.66 7.32
N ALA A 84 -10.19 -13.07 8.43
CA ALA A 84 -11.63 -12.97 8.63
C ALA A 84 -12.25 -11.60 8.29
N ASN A 85 -11.54 -10.48 8.55
CA ASN A 85 -12.01 -9.11 8.27
C ASN A 85 -10.86 -8.12 7.97
N ILE A 86 -9.74 -8.58 7.41
CA ILE A 86 -8.54 -7.73 7.23
C ILE A 86 -8.50 -7.16 5.80
N PRO A 87 -8.72 -5.85 5.59
CA PRO A 87 -8.63 -5.25 4.27
C PRO A 87 -7.18 -4.86 3.93
N CYS A 88 -6.44 -5.77 3.29
CA CYS A 88 -5.06 -5.48 2.89
C CYS A 88 -4.93 -4.57 1.68
N ASP A 89 -6.01 -4.29 0.95
CA ASP A 89 -5.99 -3.55 -0.31
C ASP A 89 -6.70 -2.20 -0.26
N SER A 90 -7.24 -1.80 0.89
CA SER A 90 -7.86 -0.49 1.10
C SER A 90 -7.17 0.34 2.18
N LYS A 91 -7.24 1.67 2.00
CA LYS A 91 -6.87 2.61 3.05
C LYS A 91 -7.97 2.64 4.09
N ALA A 92 -7.59 2.88 5.33
CA ALA A 92 -8.51 2.92 6.42
C ALA A 92 -9.38 4.19 6.38
N ASN A 93 -10.69 4.02 6.56
CA ASN A 93 -11.59 5.12 6.87
C ASN A 93 -11.40 5.54 8.34
N THR A 94 -10.96 6.77 8.55
CA THR A 94 -10.69 7.33 9.88
C THR A 94 -11.76 8.33 10.34
N SER A 95 -12.86 8.46 9.59
CA SER A 95 -13.94 9.39 9.92
C SER A 95 -14.58 9.04 11.27
N GLN A 96 -14.58 10.00 12.19
CA GLN A 96 -15.32 9.92 13.46
C GLN A 96 -16.74 10.53 13.35
N LYS A 97 -17.24 10.66 12.12
CA LYS A 97 -18.65 11.01 11.86
C LYS A 97 -19.44 9.71 11.68
N PRO A 98 -20.53 9.49 12.44
CA PRO A 98 -21.36 8.30 12.27
C PRO A 98 -22.04 8.34 10.89
N THR A 99 -22.17 7.17 10.28
CA THR A 99 -22.95 6.96 9.05
C THR A 99 -24.42 6.69 9.42
N ASP A 100 -25.33 6.79 8.45
CA ASP A 100 -26.75 6.48 8.67
C ASP A 100 -26.97 5.06 9.22
N PRO A 101 -26.29 4.00 8.72
CA PRO A 101 -26.38 2.67 9.33
C PRO A 101 -25.98 2.61 10.81
N ILE A 102 -24.96 3.38 11.22
CA ILE A 102 -24.54 3.46 12.62
C ILE A 102 -25.61 4.15 13.47
N LEU A 103 -26.17 5.25 12.97
CA LEU A 103 -27.28 5.97 13.62
C LEU A 103 -28.50 5.04 13.80
N ASP A 104 -28.90 4.34 12.74
CA ASP A 104 -30.04 3.43 12.76
C ASP A 104 -29.81 2.24 13.70
N TYR A 105 -28.60 1.70 13.72
CA TYR A 105 -28.23 0.63 14.64
C TYR A 105 -28.33 1.07 16.10
N CYS A 106 -27.81 2.24 16.45
CA CYS A 106 -27.87 2.72 17.82
C CYS A 106 -29.29 3.06 18.28
N ARG A 107 -30.16 3.58 17.41
CA ARG A 107 -31.58 3.76 17.76
C ARG A 107 -32.28 2.44 18.11
N GLN A 108 -31.89 1.34 17.45
CA GLN A 108 -32.44 0.01 17.70
C GLN A 108 -31.77 -0.71 18.88
N ASN A 109 -30.53 -0.34 19.22
CA ASN A 109 -29.70 -0.99 20.23
C ASN A 109 -29.09 0.08 21.16
N PRO A 110 -29.90 0.73 22.01
CA PRO A 110 -29.55 2.00 22.64
C PRO A 110 -28.30 1.97 23.52
N ASP A 111 -27.99 0.82 24.12
CA ASP A 111 -26.86 0.65 25.05
C ASP A 111 -25.89 -0.47 24.60
N SER A 112 -25.84 -0.76 23.30
CA SER A 112 -24.87 -1.73 22.77
C SER A 112 -23.44 -1.27 23.04
N THR A 113 -22.61 -2.14 23.62
CA THR A 113 -21.21 -1.84 23.91
C THR A 113 -20.30 -1.90 22.69
N PHE A 114 -20.81 -2.36 21.54
CA PHE A 114 -20.10 -2.33 20.26
C PHE A 114 -21.09 -2.26 19.08
N VAL A 115 -20.68 -1.61 17.99
CA VAL A 115 -21.37 -1.65 16.69
C VAL A 115 -20.60 -2.59 15.76
N PRO A 116 -21.22 -3.65 15.20
CA PRO A 116 -20.52 -4.66 14.42
C PRO A 116 -20.04 -4.16 13.05
N MET A 117 -19.02 -4.81 12.49
CA MET A 117 -18.42 -4.44 11.20
C MET A 117 -19.38 -4.56 10.01
N VAL A 118 -20.43 -5.38 10.10
CA VAL A 118 -21.51 -5.42 9.09
C VAL A 118 -22.27 -4.09 8.99
N VAL A 119 -22.22 -3.26 10.04
CA VAL A 119 -22.82 -1.92 10.09
C VAL A 119 -21.77 -0.85 9.80
N THR A 120 -20.58 -0.95 10.39
CA THR A 120 -19.54 0.10 10.26
C THR A 120 -18.74 0.01 8.98
N GLY A 121 -18.78 -1.12 8.27
CA GLY A 121 -17.86 -1.45 7.19
C GLY A 121 -16.56 -2.11 7.70
N HIS A 122 -15.80 -2.69 6.76
CA HIS A 122 -14.56 -3.40 7.07
C HIS A 122 -13.30 -2.52 6.95
N ASP A 123 -13.41 -1.37 6.29
CA ASP A 123 -12.31 -0.45 6.02
C ASP A 123 -12.11 0.59 7.14
N THR A 124 -12.98 0.67 8.14
CA THR A 124 -12.83 1.65 9.23
C THR A 124 -11.82 1.22 10.30
N THR A 125 -11.08 2.18 10.86
CA THR A 125 -10.31 2.00 12.11
C THR A 125 -11.03 2.56 13.33
N VAL A 126 -12.22 3.13 13.14
CA VAL A 126 -13.05 3.71 14.20
C VAL A 126 -14.04 2.67 14.68
N SER A 127 -14.01 2.37 15.98
CA SER A 127 -14.98 1.50 16.65
C SER A 127 -16.01 2.34 17.39
N TRP A 128 -17.25 1.87 17.38
CA TRP A 128 -18.39 2.58 17.93
C TRP A 128 -19.10 1.74 18.99
N ALA A 129 -19.72 2.40 19.95
CA ALA A 129 -20.75 1.87 20.84
C ALA A 129 -21.98 2.76 20.77
N CYS A 130 -23.04 2.38 21.47
CA CYS A 130 -24.27 3.15 21.60
C CYS A 130 -24.50 3.53 23.07
N HIS A 131 -24.95 4.75 23.31
CA HIS A 131 -25.35 5.22 24.64
C HIS A 131 -26.65 6.01 24.54
N GLY A 132 -27.72 5.50 25.15
CA GLY A 132 -29.05 6.12 25.07
C GLY A 132 -29.52 6.34 23.63
N GLY A 133 -29.19 5.44 22.70
CA GLY A 133 -29.58 5.53 21.29
C GLY A 133 -28.61 6.32 20.40
N ASN A 134 -27.57 6.92 20.96
CA ASN A 134 -26.62 7.74 20.21
C ASN A 134 -25.28 7.02 20.02
N PRO A 135 -24.65 7.12 18.83
CA PRO A 135 -23.35 6.51 18.59
C PRO A 135 -22.23 7.28 19.30
N VAL A 136 -21.31 6.54 19.91
CA VAL A 136 -20.13 7.06 20.61
C VAL A 136 -18.90 6.35 20.07
N VAL A 137 -17.85 7.11 19.74
CA VAL A 137 -16.55 6.53 19.37
C VAL A 137 -15.90 5.96 20.63
N ILE A 138 -15.57 4.67 20.61
CA ILE A 138 -14.90 3.97 21.72
C ILE A 138 -13.44 3.65 21.43
N ASN A 139 -13.05 3.66 20.16
CA ASN A 139 -11.66 3.46 19.75
C ASN A 139 -11.41 4.08 18.37
N SER A 140 -10.17 4.49 18.11
CA SER A 140 -9.68 4.88 16.80
C SER A 140 -8.26 4.36 16.63
N ALA A 141 -8.11 3.27 15.87
CA ALA A 141 -6.81 2.64 15.67
C ALA A 141 -5.94 3.45 14.70
N ALA A 142 -4.63 3.43 14.95
CA ALA A 142 -3.67 4.22 14.18
C ALA A 142 -3.53 3.73 12.74
N VAL A 143 -3.41 4.70 11.83
CA VAL A 143 -3.05 4.50 10.42
C VAL A 143 -1.62 4.94 10.18
N ASP A 144 -0.94 4.29 9.24
CA ASP A 144 0.40 4.66 8.83
C ASP A 144 0.40 5.85 7.86
N ALA A 145 1.60 6.27 7.43
CA ALA A 145 1.75 7.42 6.55
C ALA A 145 1.16 7.23 5.14
N GLN A 146 0.81 6.00 4.75
CA GLN A 146 0.10 5.71 3.49
C GLN A 146 -1.42 5.57 3.69
N GLY A 147 -1.91 5.69 4.94
CA GLY A 147 -3.32 5.62 5.29
C GLY A 147 -3.82 4.20 5.59
N TYR A 148 -2.94 3.22 5.74
CA TYR A 148 -3.33 1.84 6.05
C TYR A 148 -3.35 1.60 7.57
N ALA A 149 -4.27 0.78 8.06
CA ALA A 149 -4.34 0.41 9.47
C ALA A 149 -3.04 -0.28 9.93
N LYS A 150 -2.27 0.37 10.82
CA LYS A 150 -0.92 -0.09 11.24
C LYS A 150 -0.90 -1.52 11.76
N ALA A 151 -1.98 -1.93 12.42
CA ALA A 151 -2.08 -3.25 13.05
C ALA A 151 -1.90 -4.41 12.05
N TYR A 152 -2.34 -4.22 10.80
CA TYR A 152 -2.38 -5.28 9.78
C TYR A 152 -1.11 -5.38 8.93
N TRP A 153 -0.25 -4.37 8.96
CA TRP A 153 0.95 -4.32 8.11
C TRP A 153 2.20 -4.57 8.92
N LYS A 154 3.00 -5.55 8.51
CA LYS A 154 4.24 -5.94 9.17
C LYS A 154 5.42 -5.79 8.22
N THR A 155 6.52 -5.24 8.71
CA THR A 155 7.80 -5.27 8.00
C THR A 155 8.22 -6.72 7.78
N VAL A 156 8.62 -7.04 6.55
CA VAL A 156 9.16 -8.36 6.18
C VAL A 156 10.50 -8.20 5.48
N SER A 157 11.41 -9.09 5.82
CA SER A 157 12.76 -9.16 5.24
C SER A 157 13.23 -10.62 5.22
N PRO A 158 14.20 -10.97 4.34
CA PRO A 158 14.76 -12.32 4.24
C PRO A 158 15.19 -12.96 5.57
#